data_AF-A0A0H3FHE0-F1
#
_entry.id   AF-A0A0H3FHE0-F1
#
_cell.length_a   1.000
_cell.length_b   1.000
_cell.length_c   1.000
_cell.angle_alpha   90.00
_cell.angle_beta   90.00
_cell.angle_gamma   90.00
#
_symmetry.space_group_name_H-M   'P 1'
#
loop_
_entity.id
_entity.type
_entity.pdbx_description
1 polymer ?
#
loop_
_entity_poly.entity_id
_entity_poly.type
_entity_poly.pdbx_seq_one_letter_code
_entity_poly.pdbx_strand_id
1 'polypeptide(L)' 'MARLNVQIIEPRNADVNAVLAEIERKYRGKVATSETIADMEREAARLIRRLITTKVTFVK' A
#
# COMPACT_ATOMS: atom_id res chain seq x y z
N MET A 1 -0.41 14.10 -32.41
CA MET A 1 -0.67 12.64 -32.43
C MET A 1 -1.09 12.33 -31.03
N ALA A 2 -2.32 11.90 -30.83
CA ALA A 2 -2.78 11.79 -29.47
C ALA A 2 -2.18 10.57 -28.76
N ARG A 3 -1.73 10.76 -27.52
CA ARG A 3 -1.05 9.76 -26.69
C ARG A 3 -1.68 9.72 -25.31
N LEU A 4 -1.66 8.53 -24.70
CA LEU A 4 -1.98 8.37 -23.29
C LEU A 4 -0.72 8.62 -22.47
N ASN A 5 -0.86 9.41 -21.41
CA ASN A 5 0.15 9.63 -20.39
C ASN A 5 -0.36 9.04 -19.07
N VAL A 6 0.53 8.40 -18.31
CA VAL A 6 0.20 7.81 -17.02
C VAL A 6 1.03 8.51 -15.95
N GLN A 7 0.36 9.02 -14.93
CA GLN A 7 0.99 9.52 -13.72
C GLN A 7 0.68 8.57 -12.57
N ILE A 8 1.73 8.04 -11.94
CA ILE A 8 1.61 7.27 -10.70
C ILE A 8 1.57 8.29 -9.56
N ILE A 9 0.54 8.18 -8.72
CA ILE A 9 0.35 9.01 -7.54
C ILE A 9 0.63 8.12 -6.33
N GLU A 10 1.72 8.43 -5.64
CA GLU A 10 2.14 7.74 -4.44
C GLU A 10 1.21 8.07 -3.26
N PRO A 11 0.98 7.11 -2.35
CA PRO A 11 0.20 7.38 -1.14
C PRO A 11 0.92 8.38 -0.24
N ARG A 12 0.16 9.16 0.53
CA ARG A 12 0.75 10.07 1.50
C ARG A 12 1.25 9.27 2.70
N ASN A 13 2.28 9.78 3.37
CA ASN A 13 2.82 9.16 4.58
C ASN A 13 1.76 8.90 5.65
N ALA A 14 0.78 9.80 5.80
CA ALA A 14 -0.33 9.62 6.74
C ALA A 14 -1.18 8.38 6.41
N ASP A 15 -1.45 8.12 5.13
CA ASP A 15 -2.25 6.98 4.69
C ASP A 15 -1.47 5.67 4.88
N VAL A 16 -0.15 5.68 4.61
CA VAL A 16 0.74 4.54 4.88
C VAL A 16 0.83 4.23 6.38
N ASN A 17 1.03 5.26 7.21
CA ASN A 17 1.12 5.10 8.65
C ASN A 17 -0.17 4.53 9.26
N ALA A 18 -1.33 4.93 8.73
CA ALA A 18 -2.61 4.36 9.15
C ALA A 18 -2.70 2.85 8.87
N VAL A 19 -2.21 2.40 7.70
CA VAL A 19 -2.14 0.96 7.37
C VAL A 19 -1.20 0.22 8.32
N LEU A 20 -0.02 0.78 8.60
CA LEU A 20 0.93 0.16 9.53
C LEU A 20 0.32 0.00 10.93
N ALA A 21 -0.31 1.05 11.46
CA ALA A 21 -1.00 1.00 12.74
C ALA A 21 -2.15 -0.04 12.76
N GLU A 22 -2.87 -0.20 11.65
CA GLU A 22 -3.91 -1.23 11.52
C GLU A 22 -3.32 -2.65 11.60
N ILE A 23 -2.21 -2.90 10.87
CA ILE A 23 -1.52 -4.19 10.88
C ILE A 23 -0.95 -4.50 12.26
N GLU A 24 -0.27 -3.54 12.88
CA GLU A 24 0.25 -3.69 14.25
C GLU A 24 -0.87 -4.02 15.24
N ARG A 25 -2.01 -3.36 15.14
CA ARG A 25 -3.19 -3.65 15.97
C ARG A 25 -3.75 -5.04 15.70
N LYS A 26 -3.84 -5.47 14.44
CA LYS A 26 -4.38 -6.79 14.06
C LYS A 26 -3.52 -7.96 14.55
N TYR A 27 -2.21 -7.76 14.59
CA TYR A 27 -1.25 -8.78 15.02
C TYR A 27 -0.80 -8.62 16.47
N ARG A 28 -1.30 -7.61 17.19
CA ARG A 28 -1.03 -7.41 18.60
C ARG A 28 -1.35 -8.67 19.41
N GLY A 29 -0.39 -9.12 20.19
CA GLY A 29 -0.52 -10.30 21.05
C GLY A 29 -0.28 -11.64 20.35
N LYS A 30 -0.01 -11.66 19.04
CA LYS A 30 0.47 -12.86 18.36
C LYS A 30 1.97 -13.05 18.61
N VAL A 31 2.40 -14.31 18.66
CA VAL A 31 3.82 -14.65 18.75
C VAL A 31 4.50 -14.29 17.43
N ALA A 32 5.63 -13.60 17.50
CA ALA A 32 6.41 -13.20 16.32
C ALA A 32 7.21 -14.39 15.74
N THR A 33 6.50 -15.39 15.21
CA THR A 33 7.10 -16.47 14.42
C THR A 33 7.42 -15.96 13.01
N SER A 34 8.34 -16.64 12.31
CA SER A 34 8.67 -16.29 10.93
C SER A 34 7.45 -16.29 10.00
N GLU A 35 6.52 -17.23 10.20
CA GLU A 35 5.25 -17.28 9.46
C GLU A 35 4.38 -16.06 9.75
N THR A 36 4.22 -15.70 11.02
CA THR A 36 3.41 -14.54 11.43
C THR A 36 3.98 -13.24 10.88
N ILE A 37 5.31 -13.09 10.89
CA ILE A 37 6.00 -11.92 10.32
C ILE A 37 5.79 -11.86 8.81
N ALA A 38 5.96 -12.98 8.10
CA ALA A 38 5.74 -13.03 6.66
C ALA A 38 4.30 -12.66 6.28
N ASP A 39 3.32 -13.10 7.08
CA ASP A 39 1.92 -12.72 6.90
C ASP A 39 1.69 -11.23 7.15
N MET A 40 2.27 -10.66 8.21
CA MET A 40 2.20 -9.22 8.51
C MET A 40 2.75 -8.39 7.34
N GLU A 41 3.94 -8.72 6.87
CA GLU A 41 4.60 -8.01 5.77
C GLU A 41 3.80 -8.12 4.47
N ARG A 42 3.33 -9.32 4.15
CA ARG A 42 2.51 -9.57 2.95
C ARG A 42 1.21 -8.79 2.99
N GLU A 43 0.51 -8.79 4.12
CA GLU A 43 -0.73 -8.02 4.28
C GLU A 43 -0.49 -6.52 4.22
N ALA A 44 0.50 -6.00 4.94
CA ALA A 44 0.86 -4.58 4.92
C ALA A 44 1.20 -4.12 3.50
N ALA A 45 2.06 -4.86 2.79
CA ALA A 45 2.43 -4.55 1.42
C ALA A 45 1.22 -4.58 0.46
N ARG A 46 0.31 -5.54 0.63
CA ARG A 46 -0.91 -5.63 -0.17
C ARG A 46 -1.82 -4.41 0.05
N LEU A 47 -1.98 -3.95 1.29
CA LEU A 47 -2.80 -2.79 1.61
C LEU A 47 -2.16 -1.50 1.09
N ILE A 48 -0.86 -1.30 1.29
CA ILE A 48 -0.14 -0.11 0.78
C ILE A 48 -0.22 -0.03 -0.74
N ARG A 49 -0.06 -1.15 -1.46
CA ARG A 49 -0.18 -1.19 -2.93
C ARG A 49 -1.56 -0.72 -3.43
N ARG A 50 -2.63 -0.93 -2.66
CA ARG A 50 -3.98 -0.48 -3.01
C ARG A 50 -4.16 1.04 -2.88
N LEU A 51 -3.27 1.71 -2.17
CA LEU A 51 -3.30 3.17 -2.02
C LEU A 51 -2.61 3.88 -3.20
N ILE A 52 -1.79 3.17 -3.98
CA ILE A 52 -1.18 3.71 -5.20
C ILE A 52 -2.30 3.95 -6.21
N THR A 53 -2.46 5.20 -6.63
CA THR A 53 -3.45 5.57 -7.64
C THR A 53 -2.75 5.94 -8.95
N THR A 54 -3.42 5.71 -10.08
CA THR A 54 -2.89 6.09 -11.39
C THR A 54 -3.86 7.06 -12.05
N LYS A 55 -3.32 8.16 -12.55
CA LYS A 55 -4.06 9.12 -13.36
C LYS A 55 -3.64 8.95 -14.81
N VAL A 56 -4.61 8.64 -15.67
CA VAL A 56 -4.40 8.56 -17.11
C VAL A 56 -4.90 9.84 -17.76
N THR A 57 -4.05 10.51 -18.52
CA THR A 57 -4.42 11.72 -19.27
C THR A 57 -4.18 11.53 -20.76
N PHE A 58 -5.04 12.15 -21.56
CA PHE A 58 -4.90 12.19 -23.01
C PHE A 58 -4.20 13.49 -23.42
N VAL A 59 -3.11 13.38 -24.19
CA VAL A 59 -2.34 14.51 -24.71
C VAL A 59 -2.49 14.50 -26.24
N LYS A 60 -2.98 15.59 -26.84
CA LYS A 60 -3.35 15.67 -28.27
C LYS A 60 -2.16 15.92 -29.20
#